data_AF-A0A9X0FJ99-F1
#
_entry.id   AF-A0A9X0FJ99-F1
#
_cell.length_a   1.000
_cell.length_b   1.000
_cell.length_c   1.000
_cell.angle_alpha   90.00
_cell.angle_beta   90.00
_cell.angle_gamma   90.00
#
_symmetry.space_group_name_H-M   'P 1'
#
loop_
_entity.id
_entity.type
_entity.pdbx_description
1 polymer ?
#
loop_
_entity_poly.entity_id
_entity_poly.type
_entity_poly.pdbx_seq_one_letter_code
_entity_poly.pdbx_strand_id
1 'polypeptide(L)'
;MPIVLAEPHELVDDVMGLVSVHGRSVLIAIYDIRADDLSFWFVSVPNPALENVPVEAKGQVMSQFIAKGTPEGARTFRVRYWAHSAITFEIPCYVRSDRDYETSYNTRPGALGKPDAERSLDDPDLMN
;
A
#
# COMPACT_ATOMS: atom_id res chain seq x y z
N MET A 1 0.68 -11.53 -4.20
CA MET A 1 -0.08 -11.00 -3.05
C MET A 1 -1.56 -11.19 -3.39
N PRO A 2 -2.30 -12.06 -2.68
CA PRO A 2 -3.74 -12.23 -2.88
C PRO A 2 -4.50 -11.01 -2.35
N ILE A 3 -5.71 -10.82 -2.87
CA ILE A 3 -6.63 -9.77 -2.45
C ILE A 3 -7.83 -10.44 -1.79
N VAL A 4 -8.16 -10.00 -0.58
CA VAL A 4 -9.39 -10.38 0.13
C VAL A 4 -10.30 -9.17 0.12
N LEU A 5 -11.49 -9.33 -0.44
CA LEU A 5 -12.54 -8.32 -0.36
C LEU A 5 -13.28 -8.51 0.96
N ALA A 6 -13.59 -7.41 1.64
CA ALA A 6 -14.36 -7.44 2.86
C ALA A 6 -15.28 -6.22 2.97
N GLU A 7 -16.30 -6.33 3.83
CA GLU A 7 -17.19 -5.24 4.20
C GLU A 7 -16.93 -4.80 5.66
N PRO A 8 -17.20 -3.53 6.02
CA PRO A 8 -16.88 -3.00 7.35
C PRO A 8 -17.58 -3.72 8.51
N HIS A 9 -18.67 -4.43 8.24
CA HIS A 9 -19.48 -5.14 9.23
C HIS A 9 -19.19 -6.65 9.30
N GLU A 10 -18.32 -7.17 8.42
CA GLU A 10 -17.86 -8.55 8.52
C GLU A 10 -16.99 -8.76 9.75
N LEU A 11 -16.99 -9.98 10.27
CA LEU A 11 -16.21 -10.34 11.43
C LEU A 11 -14.73 -10.46 11.08
N VAL A 12 -13.87 -9.92 11.95
CA VAL A 12 -12.41 -10.04 11.83
C VAL A 12 -12.00 -11.52 11.78
N ASP A 13 -12.65 -12.38 12.58
CA ASP A 13 -12.37 -13.81 12.59
C ASP A 13 -12.66 -14.48 11.23
N ASP A 14 -13.68 -14.04 10.49
CA ASP A 14 -14.04 -14.67 9.22
C ASP A 14 -13.08 -14.21 8.11
N VAL A 15 -12.86 -12.89 8.01
CA VAL A 15 -11.92 -12.29 7.05
C VAL A 15 -10.51 -12.81 7.29
N MET A 16 -10.04 -12.80 8.54
CA MET A 16 -8.67 -13.24 8.87
C MET A 16 -8.53 -14.76 8.82
N GLY A 17 -9.62 -15.52 9.01
CA GLY A 17 -9.68 -16.94 8.71
C GLY A 17 -9.34 -17.20 7.23
N LEU A 18 -9.94 -16.46 6.31
CA LEU A 18 -9.61 -16.55 4.88
C LEU A 18 -8.16 -16.11 4.58
N VAL A 19 -7.72 -14.99 5.17
CA VAL A 19 -6.32 -14.51 5.05
C VAL A 19 -5.33 -15.59 5.49
N SER A 20 -5.64 -16.31 6.58
CA SER A 20 -4.75 -17.33 7.14
C SER A 20 -4.45 -18.49 6.19
N VAL A 21 -5.39 -18.83 5.30
CA VAL A 21 -5.25 -19.93 4.33
C VAL A 21 -4.17 -19.63 3.27
N HIS A 22 -3.89 -18.35 3.01
CA HIS A 22 -2.96 -17.97 1.96
C HIS A 22 -1.48 -18.22 2.29
N GLY A 23 -1.10 -18.29 3.58
CA GLY A 23 0.29 -18.53 4.00
C GLY A 23 1.31 -17.47 3.51
N ARG A 24 0.85 -16.32 3.05
CA ARG A 24 1.64 -15.21 2.49
C ARG A 24 0.97 -13.89 2.84
N SER A 25 1.70 -12.78 2.69
CA SER A 25 1.12 -11.45 2.93
C SER A 25 -0.04 -11.18 1.98
N VAL A 26 -1.08 -10.51 2.49
CA VAL A 26 -2.38 -10.31 1.84
C VAL A 26 -2.71 -8.82 1.78
N LEU A 27 -3.39 -8.41 0.72
CA LEU A 27 -4.04 -7.11 0.64
C LEU A 27 -5.52 -7.31 0.96
N ILE A 28 -6.05 -6.58 1.94
CA ILE A 28 -7.48 -6.54 2.22
C ILE A 28 -8.03 -5.26 1.60
N ALA A 29 -9.04 -5.39 0.75
CA ALA A 29 -9.80 -4.26 0.24
C ALA A 29 -11.15 -4.21 0.98
N ILE A 30 -11.39 -3.12 1.69
CA ILE A 30 -12.61 -2.93 2.47
C ILE A 30 -13.42 -1.84 1.77
N TYR A 31 -14.58 -2.21 1.24
CA TYR A 31 -15.49 -1.28 0.57
C TYR A 31 -16.73 -1.04 1.44
N ASP A 32 -16.96 0.21 1.84
CA ASP A 32 -18.18 0.65 2.49
C ASP A 32 -19.12 1.29 1.47
N ILE A 33 -20.11 0.53 1.00
CA ILE A 33 -21.12 1.02 0.06
C ILE A 33 -21.94 2.21 0.59
N ARG A 34 -22.07 2.37 1.92
CA ARG A 34 -22.87 3.45 2.52
C ARG A 34 -22.10 4.76 2.52
N ALA A 35 -20.79 4.69 2.69
CA ALA A 35 -19.89 5.84 2.66
C ALA A 35 -19.29 6.10 1.27
N ASP A 36 -19.47 5.15 0.33
CA ASP A 36 -18.75 5.07 -0.94
C ASP A 36 -17.22 5.18 -0.75
N ASP A 37 -16.73 4.44 0.25
CA ASP A 37 -15.34 4.51 0.69
C ASP A 37 -14.62 3.17 0.47
N LEU A 38 -13.41 3.24 -0.11
CA LEU A 38 -12.56 2.08 -0.37
C LEU A 38 -11.22 2.28 0.30
N SER A 39 -10.90 1.41 1.26
CA SER A 39 -9.58 1.38 1.91
C SER A 39 -8.85 0.08 1.60
N PHE A 40 -7.51 0.18 1.51
CA PHE A 40 -6.63 -0.95 1.31
C PHE A 40 -5.75 -1.16 2.53
N TRP A 41 -5.65 -2.40 2.98
CA TRP A 41 -4.87 -2.77 4.16
C TRP A 41 -3.90 -3.88 3.82
N PHE A 42 -2.62 -3.64 4.07
CA PHE A 42 -1.61 -4.68 4.00
C PHE A 42 -1.65 -5.53 5.27
N VAL A 43 -1.57 -6.85 5.13
CA VAL A 43 -1.40 -7.78 6.25
C VAL A 43 -0.17 -8.66 5.98
N SER A 44 0.79 -8.64 6.90
CA SER A 44 1.97 -9.49 6.82
C SER A 44 1.65 -10.94 7.16
N VAL A 45 2.59 -11.85 6.83
CA VAL A 45 2.59 -13.18 7.45
C VAL A 45 2.84 -13.09 8.96
N PRO A 46 2.33 -14.04 9.77
CA PRO A 46 2.72 -14.17 11.16
C PRO A 46 4.22 -14.37 11.29
N ASN A 47 4.87 -13.63 12.20
CA ASN A 47 6.32 -13.62 12.33
C ASN A 47 6.75 -13.88 13.80
N PRO A 48 7.52 -14.95 14.08
CA PRO A 48 7.99 -15.26 15.43
C PRO A 48 8.96 -14.22 16.02
N ALA A 49 9.55 -13.36 15.18
CA ALA A 49 10.41 -12.27 15.65
C ALA A 49 9.62 -11.07 16.21
N LEU A 50 8.30 -11.03 16.02
CA LEU A 50 7.43 -9.99 16.58
C LEU A 50 7.01 -10.33 18.00
N GLU A 51 6.78 -9.30 18.81
CA GLU A 51 6.16 -9.47 20.13
C GLU A 51 4.78 -10.10 19.99
N ASN A 52 4.50 -11.14 20.79
CA ASN A 52 3.20 -11.81 20.81
C ASN A 52 2.18 -10.98 21.59
N VAL A 53 1.37 -10.21 20.86
CA VAL A 53 0.31 -9.39 21.45
C VAL A 53 -0.93 -10.24 21.79
N PRO A 54 -1.85 -9.75 22.63
CA PRO A 54 -3.13 -10.39 22.86
C PRO A 54 -3.91 -10.59 21.57
N VAL A 55 -4.70 -11.67 21.52
CA VAL A 55 -5.58 -11.94 20.37
C VAL A 55 -6.67 -10.88 20.30
N GLU A 56 -7.03 -10.45 19.09
CA GLU A 56 -8.17 -9.54 18.86
C GLU A 56 -9.46 -10.08 19.50
N ALA A 57 -10.34 -9.16 19.90
CA ALA A 57 -11.57 -9.51 20.59
C ALA A 57 -12.50 -10.33 19.69
N LYS A 58 -13.13 -11.36 20.26
CA LYS A 58 -14.13 -12.16 19.55
C LYS A 58 -15.34 -11.29 19.19
N GLY A 59 -15.88 -11.49 18.00
CA GLY A 59 -17.06 -10.75 17.52
C GLY A 59 -16.76 -9.32 17.08
N GLN A 60 -15.48 -8.92 17.04
CA GLN A 60 -15.06 -7.64 16.49
C GLN A 60 -15.28 -7.65 14.97
N VAL A 61 -15.81 -6.53 14.47
CA VAL A 61 -16.03 -6.29 13.04
C VAL A 61 -14.85 -5.53 12.41
N MET A 62 -14.72 -5.59 11.08
CA MET A 62 -13.62 -4.95 10.34
C MET A 62 -13.53 -3.45 10.58
N SER A 63 -14.65 -2.72 10.62
CA SER A 63 -14.70 -1.28 10.95
C SER A 63 -14.05 -0.94 12.30
N GLN A 64 -14.24 -1.78 13.31
CA GLN A 64 -13.59 -1.59 14.62
C GLN A 64 -12.10 -1.95 14.58
N PHE A 65 -11.73 -2.92 13.74
CA PHE A 65 -10.32 -3.31 13.54
C PHE A 65 -9.51 -2.21 12.84
N ILE A 66 -10.07 -1.59 11.80
CA ILE A 66 -9.44 -0.50 11.07
C ILE A 66 -9.40 0.81 11.87
N ALA A 67 -10.41 1.09 12.68
CA ALA A 67 -10.43 2.27 13.55
C ALA A 67 -9.35 2.23 14.64
N LYS A 68 -8.84 1.03 14.98
CA LYS A 68 -7.67 0.84 15.85
C LYS A 68 -6.34 1.03 15.10
N GLY A 69 -6.38 1.16 13.78
CA GLY A 69 -5.22 1.40 12.94
C GLY A 69 -4.55 2.72 13.33
N THR A 70 -3.23 2.68 13.42
CA THR A 70 -2.42 3.81 13.88
C THR A 70 -2.41 4.91 12.82
N PRO A 71 -2.78 6.16 13.16
CA PRO A 71 -2.56 7.32 12.29
C PRO A 71 -1.09 7.51 11.86
N GLU A 72 -0.17 6.88 12.59
CA GLU A 72 1.29 7.03 12.46
C GLU A 72 2.00 5.82 11.82
N GLY A 73 1.26 4.81 11.31
CA GLY A 73 1.85 3.72 10.54
C GLY A 73 1.37 2.32 10.94
N ALA A 74 2.31 1.39 11.05
CA ALA A 74 1.99 -0.02 11.14
C ALA A 74 1.65 -0.50 12.56
N ARG A 75 0.61 -1.34 12.65
CA ARG A 75 0.07 -1.91 13.88
C ARG A 75 0.39 -3.40 13.98
N THR A 76 0.95 -3.82 15.11
CA THR A 76 1.08 -5.24 15.44
C THR A 76 -0.23 -5.77 15.99
N PHE A 77 -0.68 -6.92 15.50
CA PHE A 77 -1.93 -7.57 15.92
C PHE A 77 -1.80 -9.10 15.86
N ARG A 78 -2.73 -9.82 16.48
CA ARG A 78 -2.81 -11.27 16.39
C ARG A 78 -4.25 -11.74 16.37
N VAL A 79 -4.54 -12.75 15.55
CA VAL A 79 -5.87 -13.39 15.48
C VAL A 79 -5.80 -14.84 15.98
N ARG A 80 -6.95 -15.42 16.27
CA ARG A 80 -7.06 -16.74 16.92
C ARG A 80 -6.36 -17.87 16.16
N TYR A 81 -6.31 -17.79 14.84
CA TYR A 81 -5.74 -18.83 13.97
C TYR A 81 -4.21 -18.76 13.87
N TRP A 82 -3.55 -17.76 14.46
CA TRP A 82 -2.11 -17.55 14.36
C TRP A 82 -1.40 -17.74 15.70
N ALA A 83 -0.30 -18.50 15.66
CA ALA A 83 0.60 -18.68 16.79
C ALA A 83 1.41 -17.41 17.12
N HIS A 84 1.69 -16.59 16.09
CA HIS A 84 2.51 -15.38 16.18
C HIS A 84 1.75 -14.15 15.73
N SER A 85 2.20 -12.97 16.18
CA SER A 85 1.67 -11.69 15.70
C SER A 85 2.02 -11.44 14.23
N ALA A 86 1.24 -10.57 13.61
CA ALA A 86 1.47 -10.00 12.29
C ALA A 86 1.40 -8.48 12.36
N ILE A 87 1.79 -7.81 11.27
CA ILE A 87 1.73 -6.37 11.10
C ILE A 87 0.64 -6.04 10.09
N THR A 88 -0.13 -4.99 10.37
CA THR A 88 -1.07 -4.40 9.42
C THR A 88 -0.87 -2.90 9.30
N PHE A 89 -1.11 -2.34 8.12
CA PHE A 89 -1.19 -0.89 7.92
C PHE A 89 -2.10 -0.58 6.74
N GLU A 90 -2.74 0.57 6.81
CA GLU A 90 -3.46 1.12 5.68
C GLU A 90 -2.47 1.55 4.59
N ILE A 91 -2.77 1.20 3.35
CA ILE A 91 -2.08 1.71 2.17
C ILE A 91 -2.85 2.94 1.72
N PRO A 92 -2.27 4.15 1.82
CA PRO A 92 -2.95 5.36 1.38
C PRO A 92 -3.33 5.26 -0.09
N CYS A 93 -4.63 5.36 -0.37
CA CYS A 93 -5.13 5.53 -1.72
C CYS A 93 -4.86 6.98 -2.13
N TYR A 94 -3.66 7.27 -2.64
CA TYR A 94 -3.46 8.51 -3.37
C TYR A 94 -4.33 8.45 -4.62
N VAL A 95 -5.50 9.08 -4.55
CA VAL A 95 -6.29 9.37 -5.74
C VAL A 95 -5.41 10.28 -6.60
N ARG A 96 -4.77 9.69 -7.62
CA ARG A 96 -4.26 10.46 -8.75
C ARG A 96 -5.48 10.99 -9.48
N SER A 97 -6.02 12.11 -9.02
CA SER A 97 -6.85 12.97 -9.86
C SER A 97 -5.89 13.60 -10.86
N ASP A 98 -5.79 13.00 -12.03
CA ASP A 98 -5.05 13.51 -13.17
C ASP A 98 -5.44 14.97 -13.48
N ARG A 99 -4.61 15.90 -13.00
CA ARG A 99 -4.43 17.25 -13.53
C ARG A 99 -3.09 17.81 -13.01
N ASP A 100 -2.08 17.72 -13.87
CA ASP A 100 -0.84 18.52 -13.84
C ASP A 100 0.23 18.22 -12.78
N TYR A 101 0.57 16.95 -12.55
CA TYR A 101 1.84 16.63 -11.87
C TYR A 101 2.73 15.73 -12.73
N GLU A 102 3.79 16.34 -13.27
CA GLU A 102 4.99 15.61 -13.66
C GLU A 102 5.50 14.88 -12.42
N THR A 103 5.50 13.56 -12.47
CA THR A 103 6.14 12.75 -11.44
C THR A 103 7.61 13.10 -11.38
N SER A 104 8.08 13.68 -10.27
CA SER A 104 9.50 13.94 -10.00
C SER A 104 10.31 12.66 -9.72
N TYR A 105 9.78 11.49 -10.06
CA TYR A 105 10.59 10.28 -10.07
C TYR A 105 11.57 10.39 -11.23
N ASN A 106 12.77 10.84 -10.89
CA ASN A 106 13.98 10.75 -11.68
C ASN A 106 14.02 9.45 -12.49
N THR A 107 13.64 9.56 -13.74
CA THR A 107 14.18 8.73 -14.81
C THR A 107 13.99 9.56 -16.07
N ARG A 108 14.99 10.40 -16.38
CA ARG A 108 15.23 10.79 -17.78
C ARG A 108 15.99 9.62 -18.40
N PRO A 109 15.39 8.76 -19.22
CA PRO A 109 16.16 7.87 -20.08
C PRO A 109 16.69 8.75 -21.21
N GLY A 110 17.87 9.34 -20.99
CA GLY A 110 18.46 10.30 -21.92
C GLY A 110 19.68 11.06 -21.40
N ALA A 111 20.07 10.89 -20.13
CA ALA A 111 21.29 11.48 -19.60
C ALA A 111 22.57 10.71 -20.02
N LEU A 112 22.67 10.32 -21.29
CA LEU A 112 23.90 9.81 -21.87
C LEU A 112 23.98 10.19 -23.37
N GLY A 113 24.84 11.18 -23.68
CA GLY A 113 25.24 11.58 -25.04
C GLY A 113 24.89 13.04 -25.31
N LYS A 114 25.82 13.97 -25.56
CA LYS A 114 27.23 13.92 -25.97
C LYS A 114 28.01 15.05 -25.28
N PRO A 115 29.35 14.98 -25.19
CA PRO A 115 30.15 16.14 -24.86
C PRO A 115 30.11 17.12 -26.04
N ASP A 116 29.74 18.38 -25.77
CA ASP A 116 29.82 19.47 -26.73
C ASP A 116 31.29 19.74 -27.06
N ALA A 117 31.72 19.20 -28.19
CA ALA A 117 32.98 19.57 -28.81
C ALA A 117 32.72 20.72 -29.80
N GLU A 118 33.47 21.80 -29.56
CA GLU A 118 33.96 22.74 -30.56
C GLU A 118 33.02 23.87 -31.02
N ARG A 119 33.08 24.92 -30.21
CA ARG A 119 33.22 26.31 -30.64
C ARG A 119 34.29 26.40 -31.76
N SER A 120 33.91 26.73 -33.00
CA SER A 120 34.83 27.34 -33.97
C SER A 120 34.08 28.24 -34.95
N LEU A 121 34.65 29.42 -35.16
CA LEU A 121 34.27 30.51 -36.04
C LEU A 121 34.10 30.06 -37.50
N ASP A 122 33.14 30.65 -38.22
CA ASP A 122 33.37 31.52 -39.38
C ASP A 122 32.04 31.84 -40.13
N ASP A 123 31.73 33.13 -40.20
CA ASP A 123 30.77 33.77 -41.13
C ASP A 123 31.40 33.76 -42.55
N PRO A 124 30.69 33.65 -43.69
CA PRO A 124 29.89 34.77 -44.22
C PRO A 124 28.65 34.41 -45.10
N ASP A 125 27.81 35.43 -45.33
CA ASP A 125 26.90 35.68 -46.47
C ASP A 125 26.76 34.62 -47.58
N LEU A 126 25.52 34.32 -47.98
CA LEU A 126 25.04 34.37 -49.39
C LEU A 126 23.58 33.89 -49.55
N MET A 127 22.75 34.75 -50.18
CA MET A 127 21.56 34.46 -51.01
C MET A 127 20.39 33.71 -50.35
N ASN A 128 19.20 34.27 -50.15
CA ASN A 128 18.37 35.12 -51.03
C ASN A 128 17.24 35.76 -50.22
#